data_AF-A0A4U6T5K6-F1
#
_entry.id   AF-A0A4U6T5K6-F1
#
_cell.length_a   1.000
_cell.length_b   1.000
_cell.length_c   1.000
_cell.angle_alpha   90.00
_cell.angle_beta   90.00
_cell.angle_gamma   90.00
#
_symmetry.space_group_name_H-M   'P 1'
#
loop_
_entity.id
_entity.type
_entity.pdbx_description
1 polymer ?
#
loop_
_entity_poly.entity_id
_entity_poly.type
_entity_poly.pdbx_seq_one_letter_code
_entity_poly.pdbx_strand_id
1 'polypeptide(L)'
;MRPLADLAEGLGMRYVFAESWAPEYGNAVLSRWPIKRWKAHRVADHSDFRNVLRVTVDVPGAGEVNFHCTHLDHLNEVLRMKQVNSILRSADGHHILAGGLNALDATDYSGDRWADIVKYYEEIGKPAPKTELMRYLKAKRYVDAKDFAGECEAVVVVAKGQDVQGTCKYGTRVDYILASPNSPYKFVPGSYAVVSSRGTSDHHIVKADVTVAGDDGARSVRRQRVVRMSKGSAKGIWAAK
;
A
#
# COMPACT_ATOMS: atom_id res chain seq x y z
N MET A 1 -5.91 22.79 -0.83
CA MET A 1 -5.85 23.01 0.63
C MET A 1 -4.41 23.26 1.04
N ARG A 2 -4.14 24.22 1.95
CA ARG A 2 -2.78 24.64 2.33
C ARG A 2 -1.92 23.51 2.93
N PRO A 3 -2.39 22.67 3.88
CA PRO A 3 -1.57 21.63 4.48
C PRO A 3 -1.02 20.60 3.47
N LEU A 4 -1.84 20.19 2.50
CA LEU A 4 -1.42 19.25 1.45
C LEU A 4 -0.40 19.87 0.50
N ALA A 5 -0.56 21.17 0.17
CA ALA A 5 0.40 21.88 -0.67
C ALA A 5 1.75 22.03 0.03
N ASP A 6 1.76 22.43 1.30
CA ASP A 6 2.97 22.58 2.12
C ASP A 6 3.71 21.23 2.27
N LEU A 7 2.96 20.13 2.48
CA LEU A 7 3.54 18.78 2.52
C LEU A 7 4.18 18.39 1.18
N ALA A 8 3.48 18.63 0.07
CA ALA A 8 3.98 18.30 -1.25
C ALA A 8 5.25 19.12 -1.59
N GLU A 9 5.26 20.42 -1.28
CA GLU A 9 6.42 21.29 -1.43
C GLU A 9 7.60 20.80 -0.58
N GLY A 10 7.38 20.54 0.71
CA GLY A 10 8.41 20.06 1.63
C GLY A 10 9.01 18.70 1.24
N LEU A 11 8.25 17.86 0.54
CA LEU A 11 8.73 16.58 0.00
C LEU A 11 9.31 16.67 -1.42
N GLY A 12 9.23 17.84 -2.08
CA GLY A 12 9.60 18.00 -3.49
C GLY A 12 8.74 17.14 -4.43
N MET A 13 7.44 17.00 -4.12
CA MET A 13 6.50 16.16 -4.84
C MET A 13 5.40 16.99 -5.52
N ARG A 14 4.86 16.46 -6.61
CA ARG A 14 3.57 16.91 -7.17
C ARG A 14 2.45 16.09 -6.57
N TYR A 15 1.24 16.65 -6.54
CA TYR A 15 0.09 15.95 -6.01
C TYR A 15 -1.16 16.14 -6.88
N VAL A 16 -2.08 15.18 -6.74
CA VAL A 16 -3.46 15.29 -7.18
C VAL A 16 -4.36 15.00 -5.98
N PHE A 17 -5.50 15.68 -5.93
CA PHE A 17 -6.43 15.63 -4.81
C PHE A 17 -7.87 15.56 -5.33
N ALA A 18 -8.70 14.81 -4.63
CA ALA A 18 -10.14 14.78 -4.86
C ALA A 18 -10.90 14.72 -3.53
N GLU A 19 -11.82 15.65 -3.34
CA GLU A 19 -12.70 15.67 -2.17
C GLU A 19 -13.49 14.37 -2.05
N SER A 20 -13.56 13.85 -0.83
CA SER A 20 -14.13 12.57 -0.46
C SER A 20 -14.64 12.69 0.97
N TRP A 21 -15.71 11.97 1.32
CA TRP A 21 -16.32 11.97 2.65
C TRP A 21 -16.95 13.31 3.11
N ALA A 22 -16.24 14.44 3.01
CA ALA A 22 -16.73 15.78 3.38
C ALA A 22 -15.98 16.87 2.57
N PRO A 23 -16.52 18.10 2.46
CA PRO A 23 -15.81 19.23 1.83
C PRO A 23 -14.43 19.44 2.46
N GLU A 24 -13.41 19.74 1.64
CA GLU A 24 -12.00 19.88 2.04
C GLU A 24 -11.29 18.61 2.57
N TYR A 25 -12.03 17.53 2.86
CA TYR A 25 -11.46 16.22 3.17
C TYR A 25 -11.42 15.38 1.89
N GLY A 26 -10.42 14.52 1.73
CA GLY A 26 -10.28 13.82 0.46
C GLY A 26 -9.15 12.81 0.37
N ASN A 27 -9.05 12.21 -0.81
CA ASN A 27 -7.94 11.36 -1.18
C ASN A 27 -6.89 12.21 -1.89
N ALA A 28 -5.61 11.98 -1.59
CA ALA A 28 -4.49 12.60 -2.26
C ALA A 28 -3.45 11.56 -2.67
N VAL A 29 -2.81 11.77 -3.82
CA VAL A 29 -1.62 11.01 -4.23
C VAL A 29 -0.51 11.99 -4.52
N LEU A 30 0.60 11.85 -3.80
CA LEU A 30 1.82 12.61 -3.98
C LEU A 30 2.86 11.75 -4.70
N SER A 31 3.62 12.35 -5.61
CA SER A 31 4.66 11.66 -6.37
C SER A 31 5.81 12.59 -6.72
N ARG A 32 7.05 12.09 -6.56
CA ARG A 32 8.26 12.75 -7.10
C ARG A 32 8.30 12.67 -8.63
N TRP A 33 7.72 11.61 -9.21
CA TRP A 33 7.70 11.37 -10.65
C TRP A 33 6.41 11.90 -11.31
N PRO A 34 6.39 12.08 -12.65
CA PRO A 34 5.24 12.63 -13.34
C PRO A 34 3.94 11.85 -13.12
N ILE A 35 2.89 12.55 -12.68
CA ILE A 35 1.52 12.07 -12.70
C ILE A 35 0.98 12.30 -14.12
N LYS A 36 0.82 11.22 -14.89
CA LYS A 36 0.40 11.27 -16.30
C LYS A 36 -1.10 11.47 -16.44
N ARG A 37 -1.86 10.74 -15.64
CA ARG A 37 -3.33 10.69 -15.69
C ARG A 37 -3.86 10.51 -14.29
N TRP A 38 -5.01 11.11 -14.02
CA TRP A 38 -5.74 10.86 -12.79
C TRP A 38 -7.24 11.05 -13.00
N LYS A 39 -8.04 10.35 -12.20
CA LYS A 39 -9.50 10.48 -12.18
C LYS A 39 -10.04 10.06 -10.83
N ALA A 40 -10.92 10.88 -10.26
CA ALA A 40 -11.74 10.49 -9.12
C ALA A 40 -12.97 9.74 -9.65
N HIS A 41 -13.19 8.52 -9.16
CA HIS A 41 -14.40 7.75 -9.45
C HIS A 41 -15.22 7.63 -8.17
N ARG A 42 -16.47 8.11 -8.19
CA ARG A 42 -17.37 8.00 -7.04
C ARG A 42 -17.68 6.52 -6.79
N VAL A 43 -17.60 6.10 -5.53
CA VAL A 43 -17.77 4.69 -5.15
C VAL A 43 -19.09 4.43 -4.41
N ALA A 44 -19.82 5.49 -4.07
CA ALA A 44 -21.10 5.40 -3.38
C ALA A 44 -22.21 6.13 -4.15
N ASP A 45 -23.43 6.11 -3.60
CA ASP A 45 -24.58 6.79 -4.19
C ASP A 45 -24.48 8.33 -4.02
N HIS A 46 -25.57 9.05 -4.29
CA HIS A 46 -25.56 10.52 -4.26
C HIS A 46 -25.42 11.10 -2.85
N SER A 47 -25.70 10.30 -1.80
CA SER A 47 -25.60 10.74 -0.40
C SER A 47 -24.21 10.56 0.21
N ASP A 48 -23.33 9.80 -0.44
CA ASP A 48 -21.95 9.58 -0.01
C ASP A 48 -20.96 10.03 -1.09
N PHE A 49 -20.14 11.02 -0.75
CA PHE A 49 -19.19 11.66 -1.65
C PHE A 49 -17.88 10.89 -1.79
N ARG A 50 -17.76 9.71 -1.15
CA ARG A 50 -16.55 8.91 -1.22
C ARG A 50 -16.21 8.51 -2.64
N ASN A 51 -14.91 8.54 -2.90
CA ASN A 51 -14.34 8.16 -4.19
C ASN A 51 -13.15 7.22 -4.04
N VAL A 52 -12.74 6.66 -5.16
CA VAL A 52 -11.38 6.18 -5.39
C VAL A 52 -10.68 7.16 -6.33
N LEU A 53 -9.53 7.68 -5.89
CA LEU A 53 -8.65 8.51 -6.70
C LEU A 53 -7.67 7.60 -7.44
N ARG A 54 -7.90 7.43 -8.73
CA ARG A 54 -7.08 6.61 -9.62
C ARG A 54 -6.01 7.49 -10.24
N VAL A 55 -4.74 7.09 -10.13
CA VAL A 55 -3.60 7.90 -10.55
C VAL A 55 -2.59 7.01 -11.26
N THR A 56 -2.16 7.41 -12.45
CA THR A 56 -1.05 6.78 -13.16
C THR A 56 0.19 7.63 -13.03
N VAL A 57 1.25 7.04 -12.49
CA VAL A 57 2.57 7.67 -12.31
C VAL A 57 3.56 7.02 -13.27
N ASP A 58 4.34 7.84 -13.98
CA ASP A 58 5.42 7.38 -14.85
C ASP A 58 6.72 7.23 -14.05
N VAL A 59 7.04 5.99 -13.68
CA VAL A 59 8.17 5.66 -12.81
C VAL A 59 9.41 5.33 -13.66
N PRO A 60 10.54 6.05 -13.48
CA PRO A 60 11.77 5.79 -14.22
C PRO A 60 12.21 4.33 -14.13
N GLY A 61 12.40 3.70 -15.30
CA GLY A 61 12.83 2.29 -15.42
C GLY A 61 11.71 1.26 -15.23
N ALA A 62 10.56 1.63 -14.65
CA ALA A 62 9.43 0.72 -14.40
C ALA A 62 8.20 1.02 -15.28
N GLY A 63 8.16 2.18 -15.93
CA GLY A 63 7.04 2.61 -16.76
C GLY A 63 5.83 3.07 -15.93
N GLU A 64 4.63 2.88 -16.46
CA GLU A 64 3.41 3.37 -15.82
C GLU A 64 2.95 2.47 -14.67
N VAL A 65 2.79 3.08 -13.49
CA VAL A 65 2.28 2.43 -12.27
C VAL A 65 0.96 3.06 -11.88
N ASN A 66 -0.07 2.23 -11.70
CA ASN A 66 -1.41 2.67 -11.32
C ASN A 66 -1.65 2.53 -9.82
N PHE A 67 -2.03 3.64 -9.19
CA PHE A 67 -2.44 3.73 -7.79
C PHE A 67 -3.93 4.03 -7.69
N HIS A 68 -4.61 3.39 -6.76
CA HIS A 68 -6.01 3.61 -6.42
C HIS A 68 -6.08 3.96 -4.94
N CYS A 69 -6.18 5.25 -4.64
CA CYS A 69 -6.25 5.76 -3.27
C CYS A 69 -7.72 5.90 -2.85
N THR A 70 -8.11 5.34 -1.70
CA THR A 70 -9.49 5.42 -1.22
C THR A 70 -9.60 5.46 0.30
N HIS A 71 -10.76 5.90 0.78
CA HIS A 71 -11.14 5.85 2.18
C HIS A 71 -12.61 5.43 2.24
N LEU A 72 -12.86 4.20 2.70
CA LEU A 72 -14.18 3.56 2.69
C LEU A 72 -14.99 3.93 3.94
N ASP A 73 -16.27 3.53 3.97
CA ASP A 73 -17.14 3.79 5.10
C ASP A 73 -16.64 3.20 6.43
N HIS A 74 -16.58 4.00 7.49
CA HIS A 74 -16.00 3.57 8.76
C HIS A 74 -16.99 2.90 9.73
N LEU A 75 -18.28 2.85 9.38
CA LEU A 75 -19.36 2.35 10.24
C LEU A 75 -20.13 1.18 9.63
N ASN A 76 -20.35 1.18 8.31
CA ASN A 76 -21.31 0.31 7.65
C ASN A 76 -20.63 -0.61 6.62
N GLU A 77 -20.52 -1.90 6.97
CA GLU A 77 -19.96 -2.95 6.09
C GLU A 77 -20.70 -3.08 4.76
N VAL A 78 -22.04 -2.93 4.75
CA VAL A 78 -22.83 -3.03 3.52
C VAL A 78 -22.47 -1.90 2.55
N LEU A 79 -22.25 -0.68 3.06
CA LEU A 79 -21.75 0.43 2.26
C LEU A 79 -20.33 0.17 1.77
N ARG A 80 -19.42 -0.30 2.64
CA ARG A 80 -18.05 -0.68 2.23
C ARG A 80 -18.05 -1.72 1.12
N MET A 81 -18.94 -2.71 1.19
CA MET A 81 -19.10 -3.72 0.15
C MET A 81 -19.61 -3.11 -1.16
N LYS A 82 -20.57 -2.17 -1.14
CA LYS A 82 -20.99 -1.44 -2.35
C LYS A 82 -19.83 -0.62 -2.95
N GLN A 83 -19.08 0.06 -2.08
CA GLN A 83 -17.95 0.91 -2.47
C GLN A 83 -16.83 0.10 -3.12
N VAL A 84 -16.36 -0.97 -2.48
CA VAL A 84 -15.30 -1.82 -3.03
C VAL A 84 -15.76 -2.47 -4.34
N ASN A 85 -17.02 -2.89 -4.45
CA ASN A 85 -17.56 -3.40 -5.71
C ASN A 85 -17.53 -2.35 -6.84
N SER A 86 -17.80 -1.08 -6.52
CA SER A 86 -17.68 0.01 -7.49
C SER A 86 -16.23 0.23 -7.94
N ILE A 87 -15.28 0.19 -7.00
CA ILE A 87 -13.84 0.28 -7.31
C ILE A 87 -13.44 -0.84 -8.28
N LEU A 88 -13.81 -2.09 -7.97
CA LEU A 88 -13.41 -3.24 -8.78
C LEU A 88 -14.06 -3.25 -10.16
N ARG A 89 -15.31 -2.80 -10.30
CA ARG A 89 -15.98 -2.70 -11.62
C ARG A 89 -15.42 -1.59 -12.49
N SER A 90 -14.92 -0.51 -11.89
CA SER A 90 -14.38 0.65 -12.60
C SER A 90 -12.87 0.59 -12.79
N ALA A 91 -12.19 -0.39 -12.20
CA ALA A 91 -10.77 -0.62 -12.37
C ALA A 91 -10.46 -0.97 -13.84
N ASP A 92 -9.44 -0.31 -14.37
CA ASP A 92 -8.93 -0.56 -15.71
C ASP A 92 -7.46 -0.96 -15.56
N GLY A 93 -7.18 -2.25 -15.75
CA GLY A 93 -5.86 -2.84 -15.60
C GLY A 93 -5.38 -3.07 -14.15
N HIS A 94 -4.11 -3.47 -14.07
CA HIS A 94 -3.44 -3.72 -12.80
C HIS A 94 -3.22 -2.42 -12.02
N HIS A 95 -3.39 -2.49 -10.70
CA HIS A 95 -3.28 -1.35 -9.78
C HIS A 95 -2.81 -1.78 -8.39
N ILE A 96 -2.34 -0.80 -7.62
CA ILE A 96 -2.17 -0.87 -6.18
C ILE A 96 -3.35 -0.13 -5.54
N LEU A 97 -4.18 -0.83 -4.78
CA LEU A 97 -5.27 -0.26 -3.98
C LEU A 97 -4.72 0.06 -2.59
N ALA A 98 -4.78 1.32 -2.17
CA ALA A 98 -4.25 1.76 -0.88
C ALA A 98 -5.18 2.74 -0.15
N GLY A 99 -5.18 2.65 1.17
CA GLY A 99 -5.85 3.58 2.07
C GLY A 99 -6.68 2.90 3.15
N GLY A 100 -7.55 3.68 3.80
CA GLY A 100 -8.40 3.23 4.90
C GLY A 100 -9.58 2.42 4.37
N LEU A 101 -9.44 1.09 4.36
CA LEU A 101 -10.54 0.20 3.96
C LEU A 101 -11.57 0.01 5.08
N ASN A 102 -11.22 0.43 6.31
CA ASN A 102 -12.07 0.36 7.49
C ASN A 102 -12.63 -1.04 7.80
N ALA A 103 -11.96 -2.08 7.29
CA ALA A 103 -12.29 -3.48 7.47
C ALA A 103 -11.20 -4.20 8.27
N LEU A 104 -11.59 -5.24 9.02
CA LEU A 104 -10.62 -6.10 9.70
C LEU A 104 -10.41 -7.38 8.90
N ASP A 105 -9.17 -7.82 8.81
CA ASP A 105 -8.84 -9.16 8.35
C ASP A 105 -8.85 -10.11 9.56
N ALA A 106 -9.77 -11.06 9.59
CA ALA A 106 -9.89 -12.01 10.70
C ALA A 106 -8.59 -12.77 10.98
N THR A 107 -7.76 -12.99 9.94
CA THR A 107 -6.48 -13.71 10.08
C THR A 107 -5.40 -12.91 10.81
N ASP A 108 -5.63 -11.63 11.09
CA ASP A 108 -4.69 -10.80 11.86
C ASP A 108 -4.81 -11.02 13.37
N TYR A 109 -5.89 -11.69 13.84
CA TYR A 109 -6.26 -11.73 15.25
C TYR A 109 -6.56 -13.16 15.70
N SER A 110 -6.03 -13.53 16.87
CA SER A 110 -6.50 -14.69 17.63
C SER A 110 -7.96 -14.52 18.07
N GLY A 111 -8.60 -15.62 18.47
CA GLY A 111 -9.98 -15.59 18.99
C GLY A 111 -10.16 -14.67 20.20
N ASP A 112 -9.23 -14.73 21.16
CA ASP A 112 -9.24 -13.87 22.36
C ASP A 112 -9.09 -12.40 21.99
N ARG A 113 -8.12 -12.09 21.12
CA ARG A 113 -7.91 -10.71 20.64
C ARG A 113 -9.12 -10.19 19.88
N TRP A 114 -9.77 -11.03 19.07
CA TRP A 114 -11.01 -10.67 18.39
C TRP A 114 -12.13 -10.34 19.39
N ALA A 115 -12.30 -11.16 20.44
CA ALA A 115 -13.27 -10.89 21.49
C ALA A 115 -13.00 -9.56 22.21
N ASP A 116 -11.73 -9.25 22.50
CA ASP A 116 -11.34 -7.96 23.09
C ASP A 116 -11.68 -6.79 22.17
N ILE A 117 -11.43 -6.91 20.87
CA ILE A 117 -11.76 -5.86 19.89
C ILE A 117 -13.27 -5.64 19.83
N VAL A 118 -14.07 -6.72 19.79
CA VAL A 118 -15.54 -6.64 19.77
C VAL A 118 -16.05 -5.95 21.03
N LYS A 119 -15.59 -6.39 22.21
CA LYS A 119 -15.97 -5.80 23.49
C LYS A 119 -15.61 -4.31 23.55
N TYR A 120 -14.39 -3.97 23.15
CA TYR A 120 -13.96 -2.57 23.15
C TYR A 120 -14.78 -1.72 22.18
N TYR A 121 -15.12 -2.22 20.99
CA TYR A 121 -15.98 -1.51 20.04
C TYR A 121 -17.38 -1.26 20.62
N GLU A 122 -17.95 -2.24 21.31
CA GLU A 122 -19.22 -2.10 22.02
C GLU A 122 -19.15 -1.03 23.12
N GLU A 123 -18.11 -1.04 23.95
CA GLU A 123 -17.90 -0.05 25.03
C GLU A 123 -17.83 1.40 24.51
N ILE A 124 -17.28 1.60 23.32
CA ILE A 124 -17.19 2.94 22.69
C ILE A 124 -18.34 3.24 21.72
N GLY A 125 -19.37 2.39 21.67
CA GLY A 125 -20.55 2.59 20.83
C GLY A 125 -20.32 2.47 19.33
N LYS A 126 -19.25 1.78 18.90
CA LYS A 126 -18.99 1.50 17.49
C LYS A 126 -19.70 0.21 17.05
N PRO A 127 -20.14 0.13 15.77
CA PRO A 127 -20.65 -1.12 15.22
C PRO A 127 -19.63 -2.24 15.36
N ALA A 128 -20.08 -3.45 15.68
CA ALA A 128 -19.20 -4.61 15.80
C ALA A 128 -18.31 -4.75 14.54
N PRO A 129 -17.01 -5.04 14.71
CA PRO A 129 -16.09 -5.15 13.58
C PRO A 129 -16.52 -6.26 12.61
N LYS A 130 -16.20 -6.05 11.34
CA LYS A 130 -16.63 -6.90 10.21
C LYS A 130 -15.43 -7.25 9.33
N THR A 131 -15.54 -8.39 8.65
CA THR A 131 -14.43 -9.08 7.96
C THR A 131 -14.75 -9.41 6.49
N GLU A 132 -15.98 -9.12 6.07
CA GLU A 132 -16.55 -9.51 4.79
C GLU A 132 -15.77 -8.89 3.63
N LEU A 133 -15.41 -7.60 3.72
CA LEU A 133 -14.61 -6.92 2.70
C LEU A 133 -13.23 -7.56 2.51
N MET A 134 -12.49 -7.82 3.60
CA MET A 134 -11.15 -8.42 3.47
C MET A 134 -11.23 -9.86 2.97
N ARG A 135 -12.23 -10.64 3.43
CA ARG A 135 -12.51 -11.96 2.88
C ARG A 135 -12.81 -11.88 1.38
N TYR A 136 -13.57 -10.89 0.94
CA TYR A 136 -13.94 -10.68 -0.46
C TYR A 136 -12.74 -10.34 -1.34
N LEU A 137 -11.87 -9.42 -0.90
CA LEU A 137 -10.64 -9.07 -1.64
C LEU A 137 -9.65 -10.23 -1.72
N LYS A 138 -9.48 -11.00 -0.63
CA LYS A 138 -8.68 -12.23 -0.63
C LYS A 138 -9.22 -13.29 -1.56
N ALA A 139 -10.53 -13.51 -1.58
CA ALA A 139 -11.17 -14.45 -2.51
C ALA A 139 -10.95 -14.06 -3.97
N LYS A 140 -10.80 -12.76 -4.26
CA LYS A 140 -10.40 -12.26 -5.58
C LYS A 140 -8.91 -12.31 -5.85
N ARG A 141 -8.09 -12.79 -4.91
CA ARG A 141 -6.63 -12.92 -5.01
C ARG A 141 -5.90 -11.58 -5.05
N TYR A 142 -6.43 -10.56 -4.38
CA TYR A 142 -5.61 -9.40 -4.03
C TYR A 142 -4.48 -9.86 -3.10
N VAL A 143 -3.28 -9.35 -3.36
CA VAL A 143 -2.09 -9.63 -2.55
C VAL A 143 -1.95 -8.50 -1.53
N ASP A 144 -1.82 -8.85 -0.25
CA ASP A 144 -1.66 -7.88 0.82
C ASP A 144 -0.17 -7.61 1.08
N ALA A 145 0.21 -6.35 1.19
CA ALA A 145 1.59 -5.97 1.51
C ALA A 145 2.04 -6.53 2.87
N LYS A 146 1.12 -6.77 3.82
CA LYS A 146 1.48 -7.34 5.13
C LYS A 146 2.21 -8.68 5.04
N ASP A 147 1.98 -9.45 3.98
CA ASP A 147 2.62 -10.76 3.77
C ASP A 147 4.13 -10.63 3.43
N PHE A 148 4.62 -9.38 3.30
CA PHE A 148 6.00 -9.02 3.01
C PHE A 148 6.60 -8.14 4.14
N ALA A 149 6.12 -8.34 5.37
CA ALA A 149 6.55 -7.61 6.56
C ALA A 149 8.06 -7.69 6.81
N GLY A 150 8.65 -6.54 7.15
CA GLY A 150 9.99 -6.42 7.70
C GLY A 150 9.99 -6.42 9.22
N GLU A 151 11.01 -5.78 9.80
CA GLU A 151 11.08 -5.56 11.24
C GLU A 151 9.98 -4.59 11.70
N CYS A 152 9.36 -4.88 12.85
CA CYS A 152 8.35 -4.03 13.45
C CYS A 152 8.99 -2.78 14.07
N GLU A 153 8.40 -1.61 13.86
CA GLU A 153 8.79 -0.42 14.63
C GLU A 153 8.39 -0.59 16.10
N ALA A 154 9.35 -0.61 17.03
CA ALA A 154 9.09 -0.89 18.44
C ALA A 154 8.06 0.04 19.10
N VAL A 155 7.88 1.26 18.57
CA VAL A 155 6.93 2.26 19.08
C VAL A 155 5.48 1.91 18.71
N VAL A 156 5.26 1.17 17.63
CA VAL A 156 3.93 0.73 17.22
C VAL A 156 3.65 -0.65 17.81
N VAL A 157 2.75 -0.68 18.80
CA VAL A 157 2.48 -1.88 19.60
C VAL A 157 1.81 -2.95 18.74
N VAL A 158 2.40 -4.15 18.74
CA VAL A 158 1.70 -5.39 18.38
C VAL A 158 0.99 -5.88 19.63
N ALA A 159 -0.34 -5.79 19.65
CA ALA A 159 -1.13 -6.25 20.79
C ALA A 159 -1.00 -7.78 20.95
N LYS A 160 -1.08 -8.28 22.20
CA LYS A 160 -1.05 -9.72 22.46
C LYS A 160 -2.16 -10.42 21.65
N GLY A 161 -1.79 -11.51 20.96
CA GLY A 161 -2.72 -12.27 20.13
C GLY A 161 -3.05 -11.61 18.78
N GLN A 162 -2.17 -10.73 18.29
CA GLN A 162 -2.24 -10.09 16.99
C GLN A 162 -0.92 -10.31 16.24
N ASP A 163 -0.99 -10.64 14.95
CA ASP A 163 0.19 -11.02 14.15
C ASP A 163 0.74 -9.85 13.29
N VAL A 164 0.13 -8.68 13.40
CA VAL A 164 0.48 -7.48 12.62
C VAL A 164 0.38 -6.23 13.49
N GLN A 165 1.17 -5.20 13.18
CA GLN A 165 1.06 -3.89 13.83
C GLN A 165 -0.29 -3.23 13.51
N GLY A 166 -0.92 -2.67 14.54
CA GLY A 166 -2.13 -1.87 14.37
C GLY A 166 -1.83 -0.59 13.58
N THR A 167 -2.75 -0.16 12.73
CA THR A 167 -2.58 1.05 11.90
C THR A 167 -3.40 2.23 12.39
N CYS A 168 -4.20 2.04 13.44
CA CYS A 168 -4.98 3.11 14.06
C CYS A 168 -4.91 3.06 15.58
N LYS A 169 -5.43 4.10 16.25
CA LYS A 169 -5.42 4.26 17.71
C LYS A 169 -6.04 3.12 18.51
N TYR A 170 -6.84 2.26 17.86
CA TYR A 170 -7.46 1.09 18.49
C TYR A 170 -6.55 -0.15 18.49
N GLY A 171 -5.34 -0.03 17.94
CA GLY A 171 -4.42 -1.15 17.76
C GLY A 171 -4.89 -2.16 16.72
N THR A 172 -5.91 -1.86 15.91
CA THR A 172 -6.38 -2.69 14.81
C THR A 172 -5.80 -2.21 13.47
N ARG A 173 -5.66 -3.13 12.51
CA ARG A 173 -5.22 -2.84 11.15
C ARG A 173 -6.43 -2.58 10.25
N VAL A 174 -6.56 -1.32 9.81
CA VAL A 174 -7.65 -0.84 8.95
C VAL A 174 -7.16 -0.16 7.67
N ASP A 175 -5.85 0.11 7.59
CA ASP A 175 -5.17 0.73 6.47
C ASP A 175 -4.35 -0.32 5.72
N TYR A 176 -4.55 -0.41 4.41
CA TYR A 176 -4.02 -1.50 3.60
C TYR A 176 -3.29 -0.96 2.37
N ILE A 177 -2.33 -1.74 1.88
CA ILE A 177 -1.73 -1.61 0.56
C ILE A 177 -1.88 -2.97 -0.12
N LEU A 178 -2.71 -3.04 -1.15
CA LEU A 178 -3.07 -4.28 -1.82
C LEU A 178 -2.71 -4.21 -3.30
N ALA A 179 -2.02 -5.21 -3.83
CA ALA A 179 -1.80 -5.34 -5.27
C ALA A 179 -2.95 -6.14 -5.90
N SER A 180 -3.48 -5.63 -7.01
CA SER A 180 -4.52 -6.33 -7.78
C SER A 180 -4.06 -7.72 -8.27
N PRO A 181 -4.98 -8.65 -8.55
CA PRO A 181 -4.64 -10.00 -8.97
C PRO A 181 -3.81 -10.03 -10.25
N ASN A 182 -2.87 -10.97 -10.34
CA ASN A 182 -1.96 -11.14 -11.47
C ASN A 182 -1.17 -9.88 -11.87
N SER A 183 -1.08 -8.90 -10.97
CA SER A 183 -0.38 -7.63 -11.22
C SER A 183 1.13 -7.82 -11.41
N PRO A 184 1.78 -7.02 -12.28
CA PRO A 184 3.23 -6.92 -12.34
C PRO A 184 3.81 -6.24 -11.08
N TYR A 185 2.98 -5.55 -10.28
CA TYR A 185 3.40 -4.90 -9.04
C TYR A 185 3.60 -5.96 -7.94
N LYS A 186 4.85 -6.18 -7.53
CA LYS A 186 5.26 -7.14 -6.49
C LYS A 186 5.83 -6.40 -5.29
N PHE A 187 5.36 -6.73 -4.09
CA PHE A 187 5.93 -6.20 -2.86
C PHE A 187 7.32 -6.81 -2.62
N VAL A 188 8.24 -5.98 -2.15
CA VAL A 188 9.59 -6.41 -1.79
C VAL A 188 9.54 -7.12 -0.42
N PRO A 189 10.06 -8.35 -0.28
CA PRO A 189 10.15 -9.03 1.00
C PRO A 189 10.87 -8.17 2.06
N GLY A 190 10.30 -8.08 3.26
CA GLY A 190 10.85 -7.29 4.36
C GLY A 190 10.60 -5.78 4.26
N SER A 191 9.79 -5.31 3.31
CA SER A 191 9.58 -3.88 3.09
C SER A 191 8.31 -3.31 3.72
N TYR A 192 7.34 -4.16 4.05
CA TYR A 192 6.13 -3.70 4.73
C TYR A 192 6.45 -3.31 6.17
N ALA A 193 6.02 -2.11 6.55
CA ALA A 193 6.19 -1.57 7.90
C ALA A 193 5.04 -0.63 8.26
N VAL A 194 4.75 -0.52 9.55
CA VAL A 194 3.87 0.51 10.10
C VAL A 194 4.74 1.54 10.81
N VAL A 195 4.73 2.76 10.28
CA VAL A 195 5.52 3.87 10.79
C VAL A 195 4.67 4.76 11.69
N SER A 196 5.12 4.97 12.92
CA SER A 196 4.38 5.77 13.89
C SER A 196 4.13 7.19 13.38
N SER A 197 2.88 7.66 13.48
CA SER A 197 2.51 9.06 13.23
C SER A 197 3.02 10.02 14.31
N ARG A 198 3.58 9.49 15.41
CA ARG A 198 4.07 10.27 16.56
C ARG A 198 3.04 11.26 17.10
N GLY A 199 1.76 10.87 17.06
CA GLY A 199 0.65 11.68 17.56
C GLY A 199 0.09 12.72 16.58
N THR A 200 0.60 12.82 15.35
CA THR A 200 0.07 13.73 14.32
C THR A 200 -1.26 13.27 13.71
N SER A 201 -1.60 11.99 13.88
CA SER A 201 -2.84 11.38 13.44
C SER A 201 -3.19 10.22 14.38
N ASP A 202 -4.47 9.90 14.50
CA ASP A 202 -4.94 8.67 15.14
C ASP A 202 -4.74 7.42 14.27
N HIS A 203 -4.18 7.59 13.07
CA HIS A 203 -3.65 6.52 12.23
C HIS A 203 -2.12 6.60 12.14
N HIS A 204 -1.50 5.47 11.79
CA HIS A 204 -0.08 5.33 11.50
C HIS A 204 0.14 5.22 9.98
N ILE A 205 1.35 5.52 9.53
CA ILE A 205 1.70 5.42 8.11
C ILE A 205 1.96 3.95 7.78
N VAL A 206 1.29 3.44 6.76
CA VAL A 206 1.58 2.10 6.20
C VAL A 206 2.53 2.29 5.02
N LYS A 207 3.66 1.59 5.04
CA LYS A 207 4.68 1.63 3.99
C LYS A 207 4.89 0.23 3.43
N ALA A 208 5.13 0.13 2.12
CA ALA A 208 5.72 -1.04 1.48
C ALA A 208 6.53 -0.58 0.26
N ASP A 209 7.58 -1.31 -0.08
CA ASP A 209 8.34 -1.09 -1.31
C ASP A 209 7.80 -2.02 -2.41
N VAL A 210 7.74 -1.52 -3.64
CA VAL A 210 7.15 -2.23 -4.79
C VAL A 210 8.16 -2.30 -5.92
N THR A 211 8.26 -3.48 -6.52
CA THR A 211 8.92 -3.70 -7.80
C THR A 211 7.87 -3.91 -8.88
N VAL A 212 8.15 -3.42 -10.08
CA VAL A 212 7.35 -3.75 -11.26
C VAL A 212 8.10 -4.86 -11.98
N ALA A 213 7.55 -6.06 -11.99
CA ALA A 213 8.06 -7.15 -12.80
C ALA A 213 8.10 -6.65 -14.25
N GLY A 214 9.28 -6.63 -14.85
CA GLY A 214 9.42 -6.28 -16.25
C GLY A 214 8.59 -7.23 -17.10
N ASP A 215 8.13 -6.74 -18.25
CA ASP A 215 7.86 -7.65 -19.35
C ASP A 215 9.22 -8.30 -19.66
N ASP A 216 9.44 -9.53 -19.20
CA ASP A 216 10.57 -10.36 -19.61
C ASP A 216 10.36 -10.76 -21.08
N GLY A 217 10.23 -9.76 -21.95
CA GLY A 217 10.42 -9.89 -23.38
C GLY A 217 11.87 -10.25 -23.62
N ALA A 218 12.16 -11.56 -23.60
CA ALA A 218 13.26 -12.23 -24.28
C ALA A 218 14.50 -11.36 -24.53
N ARG A 219 15.08 -10.76 -23.48
CA ARG A 219 16.46 -10.29 -23.53
C ARG A 219 17.29 -11.39 -22.91
N SER A 220 17.68 -12.34 -23.76
CA SER A 220 18.81 -13.20 -23.45
C SER A 220 19.98 -12.26 -23.16
N VAL A 221 20.25 -12.04 -21.88
CA VAL A 221 21.54 -11.49 -21.46
C VAL A 221 22.54 -12.55 -21.88
N ARG A 222 23.12 -12.34 -23.06
CA ARG A 222 24.22 -13.13 -23.58
C ARG A 222 25.29 -13.02 -22.50
N ARG A 223 25.42 -14.06 -21.66
CA ARG A 223 26.50 -14.17 -20.67
C ARG A 223 27.79 -14.00 -21.45
N GLN A 224 28.39 -12.81 -21.39
CA GLN A 224 29.78 -12.66 -21.78
C GLN A 224 30.56 -13.54 -20.82
N ARG A 225 30.99 -14.71 -21.31
CA ARG A 225 31.99 -15.54 -20.64
C ARG A 225 33.19 -14.65 -20.39
N VAL A 226 33.39 -14.27 -19.14
CA VAL A 226 34.68 -13.73 -18.68
C VAL A 226 35.68 -14.87 -18.83
N VAL A 227 36.50 -14.79 -19.89
CA VAL A 227 37.64 -15.67 -20.08
C VAL A 227 38.70 -15.24 -19.07
N ARG A 228 38.95 -16.10 -18.09
CA ARG A 228 39.98 -15.91 -17.06
C ARG A 228 41.35 -16.06 -17.75
N MET A 229 42.06 -14.96 -17.98
CA MET A 229 43.43 -14.99 -18.48
C MET A 229 44.34 -15.65 -17.43
N SER A 230 45.09 -16.67 -17.85
CA SER A 230 46.10 -17.35 -17.04
C SER A 230 47.23 -16.40 -16.66
N LYS A 231 47.67 -16.45 -15.39
CA LYS A 231 48.82 -15.70 -14.88
C LYS A 231 50.08 -16.06 -15.68
N GLY A 232 50.52 -15.13 -16.52
CA GLY A 232 51.87 -15.12 -17.09
C GLY A 232 52.89 -14.84 -15.99
N SER A 233 53.89 -15.70 -15.89
CA SER A 233 55.04 -15.58 -15.00
C SER A 233 55.94 -14.42 -15.44
N ALA A 234 55.93 -13.31 -14.69
CA ALA A 234 56.96 -12.29 -14.81
C ALA A 234 58.19 -12.72 -13.98
N LYS A 235 59.20 -13.29 -14.65
CA LYS A 235 60.55 -13.40 -14.09
C LYS A 235 61.30 -12.10 -14.38
N GLY A 236 62.02 -11.64 -13.35
CA GLY A 236 62.59 -10.32 -13.23
C GLY A 236 63.71 -9.96 -14.20
N ILE A 237 63.95 -8.66 -14.24
CA ILE A 237 65.06 -7.97 -14.90
C ILE A 237 66.34 -8.17 -14.07
N TRP A 238 67.49 -8.03 -14.75
CA TRP A 238 68.83 -7.57 -14.32
C TRP A 238 69.98 -8.56 -14.55
N ALA A 239 70.82 -8.27 -15.57
CA ALA A 239 72.25 -7.96 -15.39
C ALA A 239 72.94 -7.56 -16.72
N ALA A 240 73.75 -6.50 -16.63
CA ALA A 240 74.93 -6.02 -17.39
C ALA A 240 75.36 -6.78 -18.66
N LYS A 241 75.73 -6.12 -19.76
CA LYS A 241 76.71 -5.04 -19.95
C LYS A 241 76.36 -4.22 -21.19
#